data_AF-A0A259PGT6-F1
#
_entry.id   AF-A0A259PGT6-F1
#
_cell.length_a   1.000
_cell.length_b   1.000
_cell.length_c   1.000
_cell.angle_alpha   90.00
_cell.angle_beta   90.00
_cell.angle_gamma   90.00
#
_symmetry.space_group_name_H-M   'P 1'
#
loop_
_entity.id
_entity.type
_entity.pdbx_description
1 polymer ?
#
loop_
_entity_poly.entity_id
_entity_poly.type
_entity_poly.pdbx_seq_one_letter_code
_entity_poly.pdbx_strand_id
1 'polypeptide(L)'
;MSIPLVVLLGALCLLLASWAGWYTVCDRPVVARQLLAAATVELVLLVQAAIAGARWSGVAAHVSPGLFWTYVAVQLFVLPLAATWAFAERTRWSSVVLLAAAVTIGVMEWRQWQIWSVA
;
A
#
# COMPACT_ATOMS: atom_id res chain seq x y z
N MET A 1 11.60 7.14 9.29
CA MET A 1 10.14 6.91 9.07
C MET A 1 9.37 6.93 10.39
N SER A 2 8.07 7.26 10.41
CA SER A 2 7.26 7.21 11.64
C SER A 2 6.71 5.80 11.90
N ILE A 3 7.24 5.13 12.91
CA ILE A 3 6.81 3.80 13.38
C ILE A 3 5.28 3.63 13.48
N PRO A 4 4.50 4.56 14.09
CA PRO A 4 3.06 4.36 14.21
C PRO A 4 2.36 4.27 12.84
N LEU A 5 2.81 5.04 11.83
CA LEU A 5 2.25 4.95 10.49
C LEU A 5 2.63 3.65 9.79
N VAL A 6 3.87 3.17 9.95
CA VAL A 6 4.32 1.89 9.37
C VAL A 6 3.47 0.74 9.91
N VAL A 7 3.26 0.69 11.23
CA VAL A 7 2.43 -0.33 11.89
C VAL A 7 0.98 -0.23 11.43
N LEU A 8 0.42 0.98 11.39
CA LEU A 8 -0.94 1.21 10.91
C LEU A 8 -1.11 0.74 9.46
N LEU A 9 -0.18 1.11 8.58
CA LEU A 9 -0.24 0.76 7.16
C LEU A 9 -0.14 -0.74 6.95
N GLY A 10 0.79 -1.40 7.65
CA GLY A 10 0.92 -2.85 7.65
C GLY A 10 -0.35 -3.54 8.13
N ALA A 11 -0.95 -3.07 9.22
CA ALA A 11 -2.20 -3.61 9.74
C ALA A 11 -3.37 -3.44 8.75
N LEU A 12 -3.52 -2.25 8.13
CA LEU A 12 -4.54 -2.00 7.13
C LEU A 12 -4.35 -2.87 5.88
N CYS A 13 -3.11 -3.05 5.42
CA CYS A 13 -2.79 -3.94 4.30
C CYS A 13 -3.14 -5.39 4.62
N LEU A 14 -2.81 -5.88 5.82
CA LEU A 14 -3.13 -7.23 6.26
C LEU A 14 -4.65 -7.46 6.37
N LEU A 15 -5.39 -6.49 6.90
CA LEU A 15 -6.86 -6.56 6.98
C LEU A 15 -7.49 -6.59 5.59
N LEU A 16 -7.04 -5.71 4.69
CA LEU A 16 -7.51 -5.65 3.31
C LEU A 16 -7.17 -6.94 2.55
N ALA A 17 -5.94 -7.44 2.68
CA ALA A 17 -5.49 -8.70 2.09
C ALA A 17 -6.32 -9.87 2.62
N SER A 18 -6.56 -9.95 3.92
CA SER A 18 -7.37 -11.02 4.52
C SER A 18 -8.81 -11.00 4.00
N TRP A 19 -9.40 -9.80 3.86
CA TRP A 19 -10.76 -9.66 3.35
C TRP A 19 -10.86 -9.99 1.85
N ALA A 20 -9.93 -9.48 1.04
CA ALA A 20 -9.85 -9.80 -0.38
C ALA A 20 -9.59 -11.30 -0.61
N GLY A 21 -8.68 -11.89 0.17
CA GLY A 21 -8.37 -13.31 0.14
C GLY A 21 -9.54 -14.21 0.53
N TRP A 22 -10.33 -13.82 1.52
CA TRP A 22 -11.60 -14.50 1.82
C TRP A 22 -12.54 -14.48 0.62
N TYR A 23 -12.68 -13.34 -0.06
CA TYR A 23 -13.50 -13.23 -1.27
C TYR A 23 -12.96 -14.06 -2.43
N THR A 24 -11.64 -14.12 -2.60
CA THR A 24 -10.97 -14.99 -3.58
C THR A 24 -11.30 -16.46 -3.32
N VAL A 25 -11.22 -16.93 -2.07
CA VAL A 25 -11.52 -18.32 -1.70
C VAL A 25 -13.01 -18.64 -1.84
N CYS A 26 -13.89 -17.67 -1.59
CA CYS A 26 -15.34 -17.82 -1.76
C CYS A 26 -15.84 -17.60 -3.20
N ASP A 27 -14.95 -17.45 -4.20
CA ASP A 27 -15.31 -17.16 -5.60
C ASP A 27 -16.18 -15.89 -5.78
N ARG A 28 -15.93 -14.85 -4.98
CA ARG A 28 -16.68 -13.58 -5.01
C ARG A 28 -15.84 -12.45 -5.60
N PRO A 29 -16.46 -11.52 -6.36
CA PRO A 29 -15.77 -10.32 -6.83
C PRO A 29 -15.62 -9.25 -5.75
N VAL A 30 -14.71 -8.30 -5.98
CA VAL A 30 -14.51 -7.11 -5.15
C VAL A 30 -15.80 -6.33 -4.97
N VAL A 31 -16.01 -5.85 -3.75
CA VAL A 31 -17.14 -4.97 -3.38
C VAL A 31 -16.66 -3.55 -3.12
N ALA A 32 -17.56 -2.57 -3.29
CA ALA A 32 -17.24 -1.14 -3.08
C ALA A 32 -16.62 -0.83 -1.71
N ARG A 33 -17.01 -1.57 -0.66
CA ARG A 33 -16.42 -1.39 0.68
C ARG A 33 -14.94 -1.76 0.73
N GLN A 34 -14.49 -2.76 -0.04
CA GLN A 34 -13.07 -3.10 -0.13
C GLN A 34 -12.28 -2.02 -0.89
N LEU A 35 -12.90 -1.36 -1.87
CA LEU A 35 -12.30 -0.20 -2.56
C LEU A 35 -12.18 1.01 -1.64
N LEU A 36 -13.15 1.26 -0.74
CA LEU A 36 -13.04 2.29 0.29
C LEU A 36 -11.93 1.98 1.31
N ALA A 37 -11.78 0.71 1.68
CA ALA A 37 -10.68 0.26 2.52
C ALA A 37 -9.32 0.45 1.82
N ALA A 38 -9.22 0.12 0.52
CA ALA A 38 -8.04 0.42 -0.29
C ALA A 38 -7.74 1.92 -0.35
N ALA A 39 -8.75 2.77 -0.57
CA ALA A 39 -8.59 4.22 -0.54
C ALA A 39 -8.12 4.74 0.83
N THR A 40 -8.48 4.05 1.92
CA THR A 40 -7.98 4.38 3.25
C THR A 40 -6.49 4.07 3.37
N VAL A 41 -6.02 2.92 2.87
CA VAL A 41 -4.57 2.61 2.80
C VAL A 41 -3.83 3.67 1.99
N GLU A 42 -4.37 4.04 0.84
CA GLU A 42 -3.82 5.08 -0.04
C GLU A 42 -3.69 6.44 0.66
N LEU A 43 -4.72 6.84 1.41
CA LEU A 43 -4.69 8.09 2.18
C LEU A 43 -3.60 8.07 3.26
N VAL A 44 -3.42 6.95 3.96
CA VAL A 44 -2.37 6.82 4.98
C VAL A 44 -0.98 6.84 4.32
N LEU A 45 -0.80 6.22 3.16
CA LEU A 45 0.43 6.33 2.36
C LEU A 45 0.74 7.79 2.01
N LEU A 46 -0.25 8.54 1.54
CA LEU A 46 -0.10 9.97 1.22
C LEU A 46 0.29 10.81 2.44
N VAL A 47 -0.36 10.58 3.59
CA VAL A 47 -0.01 11.25 4.84
C VAL A 47 1.43 10.93 5.25
N GLN A 48 1.83 9.66 5.15
CA GLN A 48 3.20 9.23 5.45
C GLN A 48 4.21 9.91 4.52
N ALA A 49 3.93 9.94 3.22
CA ALA A 49 4.76 10.59 2.21
C ALA A 49 4.90 12.10 2.47
N ALA A 50 3.79 12.79 2.80
CA ALA A 50 3.81 14.21 3.15
C ALA A 50 4.66 14.49 4.39
N ILE A 51 4.53 13.67 5.45
CA ILE A 51 5.34 13.80 6.66
C ILE A 51 6.82 13.52 6.36
N ALA A 52 7.12 12.50 5.56
CA ALA A 52 8.48 12.17 5.16
C ALA A 52 9.12 13.31 4.35
N GLY A 53 8.38 13.90 3.40
CA GLY A 53 8.82 15.05 2.62
C GLY A 53 9.00 16.32 3.45
N ALA A 54 8.08 16.62 4.38
CA ALA A 54 8.18 17.79 5.25
C ALA A 54 9.37 17.69 6.24
N ARG A 55 9.73 16.47 6.65
CA ARG A 55 10.88 16.19 7.52
C ARG A 55 12.18 16.01 6.74
N TRP A 56 12.18 16.22 5.42
CA TRP A 56 13.35 16.06 4.57
C TRP A 56 14.32 17.25 4.74
N SER A 57 14.93 17.37 5.92
CA SER A 57 15.87 18.45 6.26
C SER A 57 17.31 18.02 5.95
N GLY A 58 17.68 17.82 4.69
CA GLY A 58 19.09 17.68 4.25
C GLY A 58 19.95 16.57 4.89
N VAL A 59 19.39 15.75 5.79
CA VAL A 59 20.09 14.73 6.57
C VAL A 59 19.62 13.37 6.09
N ALA A 60 20.33 12.85 5.09
CA ALA A 60 20.62 11.43 4.91
C ALA A 60 21.62 11.31 3.75
N ALA A 61 22.91 11.48 4.04
CA ALA A 61 24.00 11.34 3.06
C ALA A 61 24.19 9.88 2.57
N HIS A 62 23.33 8.94 2.97
CA HIS A 62 23.54 7.50 2.79
C HIS A 62 22.48 6.79 1.94
N VAL A 63 21.32 7.40 1.66
CA VAL A 63 20.26 6.77 0.83
C VAL A 63 19.72 7.75 -0.21
N SER A 64 19.61 7.30 -1.46
CA SER A 64 19.24 8.20 -2.56
C SER A 64 17.77 8.67 -2.45
N PRO A 65 17.51 9.99 -2.46
CA PRO A 65 16.15 10.53 -2.41
C PRO A 65 15.28 10.00 -3.56
N GLY A 66 15.86 9.84 -4.75
CA GLY A 66 15.16 9.33 -5.93
C GLY A 66 14.63 7.91 -5.73
N LEU A 67 15.37 7.04 -5.04
CA LEU A 67 14.92 5.67 -4.76
C LEU A 67 13.78 5.67 -3.74
N PHE A 68 13.85 6.51 -2.70
CA PHE A 68 12.75 6.66 -1.73
C PHE A 68 11.45 7.08 -2.43
N TRP A 69 11.50 8.16 -3.22
CA TRP A 69 10.31 8.66 -3.90
C TRP A 69 9.81 7.72 -4.99
N THR A 70 10.69 6.90 -5.58
CA THR A 70 10.26 5.82 -6.49
C THR A 70 9.50 4.74 -5.75
N TYR A 71 9.93 4.35 -4.55
CA TYR A 71 9.20 3.40 -3.69
C TYR A 71 7.80 3.93 -3.36
N VAL A 72 7.72 5.17 -2.86
CA VAL A 72 6.46 5.84 -2.53
C VAL A 72 5.56 5.93 -3.76
N ALA A 73 6.08 6.38 -4.91
CA ALA A 73 5.29 6.50 -6.13
C ALA A 73 4.72 5.15 -6.57
N VAL A 74 5.55 4.09 -6.61
CA VAL A 74 5.09 2.76 -6.99
C VAL A 74 4.00 2.25 -6.03
N GLN A 75 4.19 2.40 -4.71
CA GLN A 75 3.18 2.05 -3.71
C GLN A 75 1.84 2.76 -4.00
N LEU A 76 1.87 4.06 -4.27
CA LEU A 76 0.68 4.87 -4.58
C LEU A 76 -0.01 4.47 -5.90
N PHE A 77 0.68 3.84 -6.85
CA PHE A 77 0.04 3.38 -8.08
C PHE A 77 -0.57 1.99 -7.97
N VAL A 78 -0.11 1.16 -7.04
CA VAL A 78 -0.54 -0.26 -6.95
C VAL A 78 -2.05 -0.40 -6.68
N LEU A 79 -2.59 0.28 -5.66
CA LEU A 79 -4.02 0.17 -5.33
C LEU A 79 -4.94 0.85 -6.34
N PRO A 80 -4.63 2.04 -6.89
CA PRO A 80 -5.41 2.61 -7.98
C PRO A 80 -5.49 1.70 -9.21
N LEU A 81 -4.39 1.06 -9.60
CA LEU A 81 -4.41 0.08 -10.71
C LEU A 81 -5.20 -1.18 -10.36
N ALA A 82 -5.15 -1.65 -9.11
CA ALA A 82 -6.02 -2.74 -8.67
C ALA A 82 -7.50 -2.35 -8.67
N ALA A 83 -7.82 -1.10 -8.32
CA ALA A 83 -9.18 -0.58 -8.35
C ALA A 83 -9.71 -0.45 -9.79
N THR A 84 -8.90 0.01 -10.75
CA THR A 84 -9.30 0.02 -12.17
C THR A 84 -9.58 -1.40 -12.68
N TRP A 85 -8.75 -2.37 -12.27
CA TRP A 85 -8.98 -3.78 -12.58
C TRP A 85 -10.31 -4.30 -12.02
N ALA A 86 -10.67 -3.92 -10.80
CA ALA A 86 -11.94 -4.30 -10.19
C ALA A 86 -13.18 -3.71 -10.88
N PHE A 87 -13.03 -2.62 -11.64
CA PHE A 87 -14.11 -2.09 -12.48
C PHE A 87 -14.20 -2.82 -13.83
N ALA A 88 -13.05 -3.16 -14.41
CA ALA A 88 -12.95 -3.86 -15.69
C ALA A 88 -13.38 -5.34 -15.58
N GLU A 89 -13.07 -6.00 -14.47
CA GLU A 89 -13.30 -7.42 -14.23
C GLU A 89 -14.26 -7.61 -13.04
N ARG A 90 -15.37 -8.32 -13.24
CA ARG A 90 -16.44 -8.52 -12.24
C ARG A 90 -16.53 -9.95 -11.70
N THR A 91 -15.49 -10.74 -11.91
CA THR A 91 -15.34 -12.10 -11.35
C THR A 91 -14.40 -12.10 -10.14
N ARG A 92 -14.15 -13.29 -9.57
CA ARG A 92 -13.20 -13.53 -8.46
C ARG A 92 -11.79 -12.96 -8.71
N TRP A 93 -11.40 -12.78 -9.98
CA TRP A 93 -10.10 -12.24 -10.35
C TRP A 93 -9.89 -10.80 -9.88
N SER A 94 -10.97 -10.02 -9.75
CA SER A 94 -10.91 -8.70 -9.11
C SER A 94 -10.41 -8.77 -7.66
N SER A 95 -10.87 -9.77 -6.89
CA SER A 95 -10.42 -10.00 -5.52
C SER A 95 -9.00 -10.55 -5.45
N VAL A 96 -8.59 -11.40 -6.40
CA VAL A 96 -7.19 -11.86 -6.52
C VAL A 96 -6.25 -10.68 -6.72
N VAL A 97 -6.58 -9.77 -7.64
CA VAL A 97 -5.76 -8.58 -7.91
C VAL A 97 -5.70 -7.66 -6.71
N LEU A 98 -6.82 -7.42 -6.02
CA LEU A 98 -6.83 -6.60 -4.81
C LEU A 98 -6.01 -7.23 -3.67
N LEU A 99 -6.10 -8.55 -3.49
CA LEU A 99 -5.27 -9.29 -2.54
C LEU A 99 -3.78 -9.10 -2.85
N ALA A 100 -3.38 -9.33 -4.11
CA ALA A 100 -1.99 -9.19 -4.54
C ALA A 100 -1.48 -7.75 -4.34
N ALA A 101 -2.31 -6.75 -4.65
CA ALA A 101 -2.00 -5.35 -4.44
C ALA A 101 -1.78 -5.00 -2.96
N ALA A 102 -2.70 -5.42 -2.08
CA ALA A 102 -2.60 -5.18 -0.64
C ALA A 102 -1.35 -5.82 -0.02
N VAL A 103 -1.04 -7.07 -0.41
CA VAL A 103 0.18 -7.75 0.03
C VAL A 103 1.42 -7.04 -0.50
N THR A 104 1.42 -6.64 -1.77
CA THR A 104 2.54 -5.94 -2.40
C THR A 104 2.87 -4.65 -1.65
N ILE A 105 1.88 -3.81 -1.34
CA ILE A 105 2.10 -2.58 -0.57
C ILE A 105 2.64 -2.91 0.83
N GLY A 106 2.06 -3.89 1.53
CA GLY A 106 2.55 -4.30 2.84
C GLY A 106 4.02 -4.73 2.83
N VAL A 107 4.44 -5.49 1.83
CA VAL A 107 5.85 -5.92 1.65
C VAL A 107 6.74 -4.75 1.26
N MET A 108 6.30 -3.89 0.34
CA MET A 108 7.04 -2.69 -0.04
C MET A 108 7.24 -1.76 1.15
N GLU A 109 6.22 -1.60 1.99
CA GLU A 109 6.27 -0.77 3.18
C GLU A 109 7.24 -1.35 4.22
N TRP A 110 7.20 -2.67 4.44
CA TRP A 110 8.19 -3.34 5.27
C TRP A 110 9.61 -3.13 4.76
N ARG A 111 9.83 -3.31 3.45
CA ARG A 111 11.13 -3.13 2.81
C ARG A 111 11.60 -1.68 2.89
N GLN A 112 10.68 -0.72 2.72
CA GLN A 112 10.96 0.71 2.89
C GLN A 112 11.34 1.00 4.34
N TRP A 113 10.58 0.51 5.31
CA TRP A 113 10.96 0.65 6.72
C TRP A 113 12.36 0.08 6.98
N GLN A 114 12.72 -1.11 6.48
CA GLN A 114 14.05 -1.69 6.65
C GLN A 114 15.18 -0.79 6.10
N ILE A 115 15.01 -0.22 4.90
CA ILE A 115 16.05 0.61 4.26
C ILE A 115 16.25 1.94 5.00
N TRP A 116 15.15 2.58 5.44
CA TRP A 116 15.17 3.94 6.00
C TRP A 116 14.99 4.00 7.54
N SER A 117 15.05 2.85 8.24
CA SER A 117 15.10 2.80 9.71
C SER A 117 16.46 2.37 10.26
N VAL A 118 17.28 1.71 9.43
CA VAL A 118 18.65 1.29 9.78
C VAL A 118 19.70 2.32 9.33
N ALA A 119 19.30 3.28 8.47
CA ALA A 119 20.11 4.42 8.04
C ALA A 119 19.92 5.64 8.95
#